data_AF-A0A849ESP0-F1
#
_entry.id   AF-A0A849ESP0-F1
#
_cell.length_a   1.000
_cell.length_b   1.000
_cell.length_c   1.000
_cell.angle_alpha   90.00
_cell.angle_beta   90.00
_cell.angle_gamma   90.00
#
_symmetry.space_group_name_H-M   'P 1'
#
loop_
_entity.id
_entity.type
_entity.pdbx_description
1 polymer ?
#
loop_
_entity_poly.entity_id
_entity_poly.type
_entity_poly.pdbx_seq_one_letter_code
_entity_poly.pdbx_strand_id
1 'polypeptide(L)'
;MLLTDLIADLRLDLSDSGAALFEDLTLERCARKAVFRVGKDLQIDFVIRSNSRILPTPEDAVRELMIILSQVHACQVMRAASANAFSFSSGDKRVDKTSQPGHWAKLEADLLADYREQLGELRPETQIDEESYIITPSNLSPLIYGQGKRRRCC
;
A
#
# COMPACT_ATOMS: atom_id res chain seq x y z
N MET A 1 -6.33 5.66 -16.86
CA MET A 1 -7.28 4.86 -16.05
C MET A 1 -8.04 5.78 -15.11
N LEU A 2 -9.33 5.52 -14.86
CA LEU A 2 -10.06 6.23 -13.81
C LEU A 2 -9.84 5.55 -12.46
N LEU A 3 -9.85 6.32 -11.38
CA LEU A 3 -9.80 5.80 -10.02
C LEU A 3 -10.99 4.89 -9.72
N THR A 4 -12.15 5.18 -10.32
CA THR A 4 -13.36 4.34 -10.21
C THR A 4 -13.18 2.96 -10.82
N ASP A 5 -12.41 2.85 -11.91
CA ASP A 5 -12.11 1.56 -12.53
C ASP A 5 -11.29 0.70 -11.55
N LEU A 6 -10.24 1.31 -10.97
CA LEU A 6 -9.39 0.67 -9.96
C LEU A 6 -10.19 0.24 -8.71
N ILE A 7 -11.15 1.05 -8.27
CA ILE A 7 -12.03 0.71 -7.14
C ILE A 7 -12.96 -0.45 -7.52
N ALA A 8 -13.46 -0.50 -8.76
CA ALA A 8 -14.30 -1.60 -9.23
C ALA A 8 -13.53 -2.93 -9.25
N ASP A 9 -12.29 -2.93 -9.74
CA ASP A 9 -11.41 -4.11 -9.69
C ASP A 9 -11.13 -4.53 -8.24
N LEU A 10 -10.79 -3.56 -7.39
CA LEU A 10 -10.54 -3.79 -5.97
C LEU A 10 -11.74 -4.42 -5.27
N ARG A 11 -12.96 -3.99 -5.59
CA ARG A 11 -14.20 -4.59 -5.06
C ARG A 11 -14.37 -6.04 -5.51
N LEU A 12 -13.99 -6.35 -6.74
CA LEU A 12 -14.06 -7.70 -7.28
C LEU A 12 -13.09 -8.63 -6.54
N ASP A 13 -11.84 -8.20 -6.34
CA ASP A 13 -10.81 -9.00 -5.67
C ASP A 13 -11.10 -9.22 -4.19
N LEU A 14 -11.62 -8.18 -3.52
CA LEU A 14 -12.08 -8.29 -2.13
C LEU A 14 -13.37 -9.11 -1.98
N SER A 15 -13.94 -9.62 -3.09
CA SER A 15 -15.23 -10.30 -3.13
C SER A 15 -16.36 -9.47 -2.49
N ASP A 16 -16.31 -8.14 -2.66
CA ASP A 16 -17.26 -7.15 -2.10
C ASP A 16 -18.00 -6.39 -3.22
N SER A 17 -18.47 -7.12 -4.23
CA SER A 17 -19.23 -6.56 -5.35
C SER A 17 -20.55 -5.93 -4.92
N GLY A 18 -21.11 -6.37 -3.79
CA GLY A 18 -22.35 -5.84 -3.20
C GLY A 18 -22.17 -4.68 -2.23
N ALA A 19 -20.94 -4.19 -2.00
CA ALA A 19 -20.64 -3.13 -1.03
C ALA A 19 -21.14 -3.41 0.40
N ALA A 20 -21.03 -4.66 0.83
CA ALA A 20 -21.43 -5.11 2.15
C ALA A 20 -20.29 -5.00 3.18
N LEU A 21 -19.03 -5.10 2.73
CA LEU A 21 -17.85 -5.10 3.59
C LEU A 21 -17.18 -3.73 3.67
N PHE A 22 -17.12 -3.01 2.54
CA PHE A 22 -16.41 -1.74 2.46
C PHE A 22 -17.30 -0.61 1.95
N GLU A 23 -17.24 0.53 2.64
CA GLU A 23 -17.79 1.79 2.15
C GLU A 23 -16.93 2.34 0.99
N ASP A 24 -17.58 3.02 0.03
CA ASP A 24 -16.90 3.58 -1.14
C ASP A 24 -15.77 4.54 -0.77
N LEU A 25 -15.99 5.42 0.21
CA LEU A 25 -14.98 6.36 0.69
C LEU A 25 -13.76 5.66 1.30
N THR A 26 -13.96 4.49 1.90
CA THR A 26 -12.88 3.68 2.45
C THR A 26 -12.02 3.11 1.32
N LEU A 27 -12.64 2.53 0.29
CA LEU A 27 -11.92 2.00 -0.86
C LEU A 27 -11.23 3.10 -1.68
N GLU A 28 -11.88 4.25 -1.85
CA GLU A 28 -11.25 5.40 -2.52
C GLU A 28 -9.99 5.84 -1.78
N ARG A 29 -10.03 5.91 -0.45
CA ARG A 29 -8.85 6.25 0.36
C ARG A 29 -7.74 5.21 0.21
N CYS A 30 -8.08 3.92 0.20
CA CYS A 30 -7.12 2.82 0.01
C CYS A 30 -6.45 2.92 -1.36
N ALA A 31 -7.24 3.09 -2.42
CA ALA A 31 -6.77 3.24 -3.79
C ALA A 31 -5.86 4.46 -3.98
N ARG A 32 -6.24 5.63 -3.45
CA ARG A 32 -5.39 6.84 -3.50
C ARG A 32 -4.04 6.64 -2.82
N LYS A 33 -4.04 5.99 -1.65
CA LYS A 33 -2.81 5.70 -0.90
C LYS A 33 -1.91 4.73 -1.67
N ALA A 34 -2.49 3.72 -2.31
CA ALA A 34 -1.77 2.77 -3.14
C ALA A 34 -1.15 3.43 -4.37
N VAL A 35 -1.91 4.24 -5.12
CA VAL A 35 -1.41 4.99 -6.29
C VAL A 35 -0.17 5.82 -5.92
N PHE A 36 -0.23 6.55 -4.81
CA PHE A 36 0.89 7.36 -4.35
C PHE A 36 2.11 6.51 -3.97
N ARG A 37 1.89 5.41 -3.24
CA ARG A 37 2.98 4.57 -2.75
C ARG A 37 3.65 3.78 -3.89
N VAL A 38 2.87 3.19 -4.79
CA VAL A 38 3.38 2.52 -6.00
C VAL A 38 4.17 3.49 -6.87
N GLY A 39 3.68 4.71 -7.06
CA GLY A 39 4.42 5.75 -7.78
C GLY A 39 5.79 6.02 -7.17
N LYS A 40 5.86 6.14 -5.84
CA LYS A 40 7.13 6.32 -5.13
C LYS A 40 8.08 5.12 -5.32
N ASP A 41 7.56 3.90 -5.19
CA ASP A 41 8.38 2.68 -5.24
C ASP A 41 8.92 2.42 -6.66
N LEU A 42 8.13 2.73 -7.69
CA LEU A 42 8.52 2.66 -9.10
C LEU A 42 9.21 3.92 -9.63
N GLN A 43 9.30 4.99 -8.84
CA GLN A 43 9.80 6.31 -9.25
C GLN A 43 9.04 6.91 -10.44
N ILE A 44 7.72 6.69 -10.47
CA ILE A 44 6.79 7.25 -11.45
C ILE A 44 5.90 8.28 -10.76
N ASP A 45 5.88 9.50 -11.29
CA ASP A 45 5.07 10.59 -10.75
C ASP A 45 3.59 10.46 -11.18
N PHE A 46 2.83 9.66 -10.43
CA PHE A 46 1.38 9.59 -10.62
C PHE A 46 0.66 10.80 -10.01
N VAL A 47 -0.29 11.35 -10.76
CA VAL A 47 -1.16 12.45 -10.36
C VAL A 47 -2.62 12.05 -10.60
N ILE A 48 -3.44 12.19 -9.56
CA ILE A 48 -4.89 12.06 -9.66
C ILE A 48 -5.48 13.44 -9.92
N ARG A 49 -6.07 13.64 -11.10
CA ARG A 49 -6.71 14.92 -11.48
C ARG A 49 -8.11 15.04 -10.89
N SER A 50 -8.72 16.22 -11.04
CA SER A 50 -10.06 16.55 -10.52
C SER A 50 -11.18 15.66 -11.06
N ASN A 51 -10.99 15.05 -12.24
CA ASN A 51 -11.92 14.07 -12.82
C ASN A 51 -11.61 12.63 -12.39
N SER A 52 -10.88 12.44 -11.28
CA SER A 52 -10.46 11.13 -10.77
C SER A 52 -9.64 10.30 -11.75
N ARG A 53 -9.01 10.94 -12.75
CA ARG A 53 -8.12 10.26 -13.70
C ARG A 53 -6.71 10.18 -13.14
N ILE A 54 -6.13 8.99 -13.18
CA ILE A 54 -4.73 8.72 -12.82
C ILE A 54 -3.88 8.95 -14.07
N LEU A 55 -2.85 9.80 -13.94
CA LEU A 55 -1.90 10.15 -15.00
C LEU A 55 -0.45 10.05 -14.50
N PRO A 56 0.51 9.52 -15.28
CA PRO A 56 0.30 8.84 -16.56
C PRO A 56 -0.62 7.63 -16.39
N THR A 57 -1.23 7.15 -17.49
CA THR A 57 -2.02 5.92 -17.41
C THR A 57 -1.06 4.79 -17.02
N PRO A 58 -1.29 4.08 -15.91
CA PRO A 58 -0.43 2.97 -15.53
C PRO A 58 -0.53 1.85 -16.57
N GLU A 59 0.60 1.20 -16.82
CA GLU A 59 0.64 -0.07 -17.53
C GLU A 59 -0.01 -1.17 -16.68
N ASP A 60 -0.39 -2.29 -17.31
CA ASP A 60 -1.17 -3.35 -16.65
C ASP A 60 -0.46 -3.91 -15.42
N ALA A 61 0.85 -4.17 -15.49
CA ALA A 61 1.62 -4.65 -14.34
C ALA A 61 1.68 -3.64 -13.19
N VAL A 62 1.74 -2.35 -13.50
CA VAL A 62 1.72 -1.28 -12.48
C VAL A 62 0.33 -1.13 -11.88
N ARG A 63 -0.72 -1.29 -12.69
CA ARG A 63 -2.11 -1.32 -12.22
C ARG A 63 -2.32 -2.48 -11.25
N GLU A 64 -1.79 -3.66 -11.55
CA GLU A 64 -1.88 -4.83 -10.66
C GLU A 64 -1.23 -4.54 -9.30
N LEU A 65 -0.02 -3.96 -9.29
CA LEU A 65 0.61 -3.50 -8.04
C LEU A 65 -0.24 -2.51 -7.25
N MET A 66 -0.93 -1.58 -7.94
CA MET A 66 -1.85 -0.65 -7.29
C MET A 66 -3.04 -1.37 -6.66
N ILE A 67 -3.56 -2.42 -7.31
CA ILE A 67 -4.67 -3.22 -6.81
C ILE A 67 -4.24 -4.00 -5.56
N ILE A 68 -3.13 -4.75 -5.62
CA ILE A 68 -2.60 -5.52 -4.48
C ILE A 68 -2.38 -4.62 -3.27
N LEU A 69 -1.71 -3.48 -3.47
CA LEU A 69 -1.43 -2.56 -2.37
C LEU A 69 -2.71 -1.90 -1.83
N SER A 70 -3.72 -1.70 -2.67
CA SER A 70 -5.04 -1.25 -2.22
C SER A 70 -5.73 -2.30 -1.34
N GLN A 71 -5.64 -3.59 -1.71
CA GLN A 71 -6.16 -4.71 -0.90
C GLN A 71 -5.45 -4.78 0.46
N VAL A 72 -4.12 -4.60 0.50
CA VAL A 72 -3.36 -4.50 1.76
C VAL A 72 -3.92 -3.40 2.66
N HIS A 73 -4.17 -2.20 2.10
CA HIS A 73 -4.76 -1.11 2.88
C HIS A 73 -6.20 -1.40 3.33
N ALA A 74 -7.00 -2.08 2.51
CA ALA A 74 -8.33 -2.53 2.89
C ALA A 74 -8.28 -3.53 4.07
N CYS A 75 -7.33 -4.48 4.05
CA CYS A 75 -7.09 -5.42 5.15
C CYS A 75 -6.70 -4.67 6.44
N GLN A 76 -5.86 -3.64 6.35
CA GLN A 76 -5.49 -2.81 7.50
C GLN A 76 -6.70 -2.12 8.13
N VAL A 77 -7.61 -1.60 7.31
CA VAL A 77 -8.87 -1.00 7.79
C VAL A 77 -9.74 -2.04 8.47
N MET A 78 -9.93 -3.22 7.86
CA MET A 78 -10.76 -4.27 8.45
C MET A 78 -10.17 -4.86 9.73
N ARG A 79 -8.84 -4.99 9.81
CA ARG A 79 -8.17 -5.39 11.04
C ARG A 79 -8.43 -4.38 12.16
N ALA A 80 -8.30 -3.08 11.87
CA ALA A 80 -8.59 -2.04 12.86
C ALA A 80 -10.08 -2.03 13.26
N ALA A 81 -11.00 -2.19 12.31
CA ALA A 81 -12.44 -2.23 12.57
C ALA A 81 -12.83 -3.46 13.42
N SER A 82 -12.31 -4.64 13.07
CA SER A 82 -12.60 -5.89 13.78
C SER A 82 -11.93 -5.96 15.16
N ALA A 83 -10.76 -5.38 15.35
CA ALA A 83 -10.11 -5.30 16.67
C ALA A 83 -10.91 -4.44 17.66
N ASN A 84 -11.66 -3.44 17.16
CA ASN A 84 -12.55 -2.61 17.96
C ASN A 84 -13.95 -3.22 18.17
N ALA A 85 -14.25 -4.37 17.56
CA ALA A 85 -15.55 -5.01 17.66
C ALA A 85 -15.63 -5.89 18.93
N PHE A 86 -16.67 -5.66 19.74
CA PHE A 86 -16.92 -6.47 20.94
C PHE A 86 -17.46 -7.86 20.57
N SER A 87 -16.97 -8.89 21.24
CA SER A 87 -17.54 -10.24 21.19
C SER A 87 -18.76 -10.35 22.13
N PHE A 88 -19.82 -10.99 21.66
CA PHE A 88 -21.07 -11.16 22.41
C PHE A 88 -21.38 -12.64 22.59
N SER A 89 -21.69 -13.04 23.82
CA SER A 89 -22.26 -14.36 24.13
C SER A 89 -23.53 -14.18 24.95
N SER A 90 -24.66 -14.71 24.47
CA SER A 90 -25.91 -14.75 25.23
C SER A 90 -26.48 -16.17 25.20
N GLY A 91 -26.63 -16.74 26.40
CA GLY A 91 -27.17 -18.08 26.61
C GLY A 91 -26.44 -19.15 25.79
N ASP A 92 -27.12 -19.67 24.77
CA ASP A 92 -26.71 -20.78 23.91
C ASP A 92 -25.99 -20.33 22.61
N LYS A 93 -26.03 -19.04 22.25
CA LYS A 93 -25.42 -18.52 21.03
C LYS A 93 -24.17 -17.70 21.34
N ARG A 94 -23.02 -18.19 20.86
CA ARG A 94 -21.74 -17.47 20.89
C ARG A 94 -21.37 -17.10 19.45
N VAL A 95 -21.14 -15.81 19.20
CA VAL A 95 -20.51 -15.35 17.97
C VAL A 95 -19.10 -14.92 18.36
N ASP A 96 -18.15 -15.82 18.21
CA ASP A 96 -16.75 -15.53 18.45
C ASP A 96 -16.14 -14.83 17.23
N LYS A 97 -15.85 -13.53 17.37
CA LYS A 97 -15.20 -12.71 16.34
C LYS A 97 -13.72 -12.47 16.63
N THR A 98 -13.16 -13.09 17.67
CA THR A 98 -11.79 -12.83 18.13
C THR A 98 -10.72 -13.24 17.11
N SER A 99 -11.02 -14.18 16.21
CA SER A 99 -10.11 -14.61 15.13
C SER A 99 -10.10 -13.69 13.92
N GLN A 100 -11.11 -12.81 13.76
CA GLN A 100 -11.25 -11.97 12.57
C GLN A 100 -10.06 -11.01 12.36
N PRO A 101 -9.54 -10.31 13.39
CA PRO A 101 -8.34 -9.49 13.22
C PRO A 101 -7.11 -10.30 12.77
N GLY A 102 -7.00 -11.55 13.22
CA GLY A 102 -5.93 -12.47 12.83
C GLY A 102 -6.01 -12.89 11.36
N HIS A 103 -7.21 -13.16 10.85
CA HIS A 103 -7.41 -13.48 9.42
C HIS A 103 -6.99 -12.31 8.52
N TRP A 104 -7.42 -11.08 8.85
CA TRP A 104 -7.02 -9.90 8.09
C TRP A 104 -5.52 -9.63 8.15
N ALA A 105 -4.88 -9.88 9.31
CA ALA A 105 -3.43 -9.74 9.44
C ALA A 105 -2.67 -10.75 8.58
N LYS A 106 -3.17 -11.99 8.47
CA LYS A 106 -2.55 -13.01 7.62
C LYS A 106 -2.69 -12.64 6.14
N LEU A 107 -3.89 -12.28 5.69
CA LEU A 107 -4.12 -11.86 4.31
C LEU A 107 -3.29 -10.62 3.95
N GLU A 108 -3.17 -9.65 4.87
CA GLU A 108 -2.28 -8.49 4.70
C GLU A 108 -0.82 -8.92 4.47
N ALA A 109 -0.32 -9.89 5.23
CA ALA A 109 1.06 -10.37 5.11
C ALA A 109 1.30 -11.11 3.80
N ASP A 110 0.36 -11.97 3.39
CA ASP A 110 0.44 -12.71 2.12
C ASP A 110 0.45 -11.74 0.93
N LEU A 111 -0.48 -10.77 0.89
CA LEU A 111 -0.53 -9.74 -0.17
C LEU A 111 0.70 -8.82 -0.18
N LEU A 112 1.30 -8.54 0.98
CA LEU A 112 2.54 -7.76 1.05
C LEU A 112 3.73 -8.54 0.49
N ALA A 113 3.76 -9.86 0.62
CA ALA A 113 4.77 -10.70 0.00
C ALA A 113 4.62 -10.66 -1.53
N ASP A 114 3.40 -10.88 -2.03
CA ASP A 114 3.09 -10.82 -3.47
C ASP A 114 3.46 -9.45 -4.07
N TYR A 115 3.15 -8.37 -3.35
CA TYR A 115 3.51 -7.01 -3.75
C TYR A 115 5.03 -6.83 -3.90
N ARG A 116 5.82 -7.34 -2.93
CA ARG A 116 7.28 -7.24 -2.95
C ARG A 116 7.90 -8.06 -4.08
N GLU A 117 7.37 -9.26 -4.30
CA GLU A 117 7.80 -10.13 -5.39
C GLU A 117 7.60 -9.45 -6.75
N GLN A 118 6.38 -9.02 -7.05
CA GLN A 118 6.07 -8.33 -8.31
C GLN A 118 6.82 -7.00 -8.47
N LEU A 119 7.02 -6.25 -7.38
CA LEU A 119 7.83 -5.04 -7.41
C LEU A 119 9.29 -5.35 -7.76
N GLY A 120 9.84 -6.44 -7.25
CA GLY A 120 11.19 -6.91 -7.56
C GLY A 120 11.35 -7.31 -9.03
N GLU A 121 10.33 -7.93 -9.63
CA GLU A 121 10.31 -8.25 -11.07
C GLU A 121 10.32 -6.98 -11.94
N LEU A 122 9.53 -5.97 -11.57
CA LEU A 122 9.43 -4.71 -12.31
C LEU A 122 10.64 -3.81 -12.12
N ARG A 123 11.33 -3.89 -10.98
CA ARG A 123 12.49 -3.07 -10.69
C ARG A 123 13.59 -3.86 -9.97
N PRO A 124 14.34 -4.72 -10.70
CA PRO A 124 15.37 -5.59 -10.13
C PRO A 124 16.54 -4.82 -9.50
N GLU A 125 16.73 -3.55 -9.88
CA GLU A 125 17.73 -2.66 -9.29
C GLU A 125 17.35 -2.16 -7.88
N THR A 126 16.09 -2.34 -7.48
CA THR A 126 15.64 -2.05 -6.11
C THR A 126 15.92 -3.29 -5.26
N GLN A 127 17.10 -3.36 -4.67
CA GLN A 127 17.29 -4.29 -3.56
C GLN A 127 16.36 -3.83 -2.42
N ILE A 128 15.24 -4.53 -2.27
CA ILE A 128 14.34 -4.41 -1.12
C ILE A 128 15.08 -5.09 0.04
N ASP A 129 15.84 -4.31 0.79
CA ASP A 129 16.46 -4.78 2.03
C ASP A 129 15.36 -4.93 3.09
N GLU A 130 14.98 -6.17 3.40
CA GLU A 130 13.83 -6.48 4.26
C GLU A 130 13.99 -5.98 5.71
N GLU A 131 15.21 -5.66 6.13
CA GLU A 131 15.51 -5.17 7.48
C GLU A 131 15.59 -3.64 7.60
N SER A 132 15.70 -2.91 6.49
CA SER A 132 15.87 -1.47 6.53
C SER A 132 14.66 -0.74 5.96
N TYR A 133 13.95 -0.02 6.83
CA TYR A 133 12.91 0.95 6.46
C TYR A 133 13.47 2.18 5.70
N ILE A 134 14.65 2.02 5.07
CA ILE A 134 15.45 3.05 4.42
C ILE A 134 15.72 2.57 2.99
N ILE A 135 14.95 3.10 2.04
CA ILE A 135 15.29 3.01 0.63
C ILE A 135 16.56 3.86 0.44
N THR A 136 17.71 3.21 0.38
CA THR A 136 18.97 3.87 0.04
C THR A 136 19.07 3.91 -1.49
N PRO A 137 18.89 5.05 -2.16
CA PRO A 137 19.14 5.11 -3.60
C PRO A 137 20.62 4.82 -3.84
N SER A 138 20.90 3.92 -4.78
CA SER A 138 22.21 3.36 -5.12
C SER A 138 23.30 4.37 -5.51
N ASN A 139 22.95 5.66 -5.64
CA ASN A 139 23.80 6.72 -6.18
C ASN A 139 24.17 7.82 -5.17
N LEU A 140 23.82 7.67 -3.88
CA LEU A 140 24.21 8.65 -2.86
C LEU A 140 25.62 8.37 -2.35
N SER A 141 26.61 9.03 -2.95
CA SER A 141 27.92 9.22 -2.32
C SER A 141 27.84 10.40 -1.35
N PRO A 142 28.31 10.27 -0.09
CA PRO A 142 28.30 11.38 0.85
C PRO A 142 29.23 12.49 0.34
N LEU A 143 28.66 13.67 0.12
CA LEU A 143 29.40 14.87 -0.27
C LEU A 143 30.10 15.42 0.99
N ILE A 144 31.33 14.98 1.22
CA ILE A 144 32.16 15.48 2.32
C ILE A 144 32.56 16.92 2.00
N TYR A 145 31.90 17.90 2.63
CA TYR A 145 32.38 19.28 2.62
C TYR A 145 33.71 19.36 3.38
N GLY A 146 34.81 19.54 2.66
CA GLY A 146 36.10 19.85 3.26
C GLY A 146 36.03 21.20 3.97
N GLN A 147 35.99 21.19 5.31
CA GLN A 147 36.12 22.42 6.08
C GLN A 147 37.45 23.10 5.72
N GLY A 148 37.35 24.35 5.25
CA GLY A 148 38.48 25.16 4.82
C GLY A 148 39.52 25.34 5.93
N LYS A 149 40.78 25.02 5.61
CA LYS A 149 41.93 25.35 6.46
C LYS A 149 41.98 26.87 6.65
N ARG A 150 41.79 27.34 7.90
CA ARG A 150 42.16 28.71 8.28
C ARG A 150 43.66 28.90 8.02
N ARG A 151 44.01 29.77 7.07
CA ARG A 151 45.35 30.33 6.97
C ARG A 151 45.59 31.15 8.25
N ARG A 152 46.69 30.87 8.96
CA ARG A 152 47.19 31.77 10.01
C ARG A 152 47.66 33.05 9.32
N CYS A 153 47.14 34.20 9.75
CA CYS A 153 47.80 35.47 9.57
C CYS A 153 48.61 35.76 10.84
N CYS A 154 49.78 36.37 10.63
CA CYS A 154 50.82 36.76 11.58
C CYS A 154 51.84 35.66 11.91
#